data_AF-A0A7V6PBK0-F1
#
_entry.id   AF-A0A7V6PBK0-F1
#
_cell.length_a   1.000
_cell.length_b   1.000
_cell.length_c   1.000
_cell.angle_alpha   90.00
_cell.angle_beta   90.00
_cell.angle_gamma   90.00
#
_symmetry.space_group_name_H-M   'P 1'
#
loop_
_entity.id
_entity.type
_entity.pdbx_description
1 polymer ?
#
loop_
_entity_poly.entity_id
_entity_poly.type
_entity_poly.pdbx_seq_one_letter_code
_entity_poly.pdbx_strand_id
1 'polypeptide(L)'
;MTENAEIPHKKTKKSITIWVLSAISLVYIGIVYLLIKETETCAGTAISANWFKGFWDQYLGCRSVNELGDTLAGAFAPVAFLWLMGAVFIQSQELKAQREELDETQEVMRAQLKVSLQQVEETKASTQLFKKQTEILEKEQRLRDQKEADLVFDAKLENLFKFCNNISKLNVIWLKASKDHTSIQTLHSDDSFVFFWPRKGFPSADDLLKQINKGLLNVLEAVETIPLEDEFQWEWESPSDAKIFLEHLRLLCEEPVPLSAAYEVKRNALPIGYCYYQLKELNSLMRKKNKRSKTIKMPKIKLDHP
;
A
#
# COMPACT_ATOMS: atom_id res chain seq x y z
N MET A 1 -35.41 2.44 23.28
CA MET A 1 -36.85 2.45 23.60
C MET A 1 -37.59 2.24 22.29
N THR A 2 -37.73 0.98 21.87
CA THR A 2 -38.39 0.60 20.61
C THR A 2 -39.81 0.21 20.94
N GLU A 3 -40.71 1.16 20.74
CA GLU A 3 -42.16 0.96 20.81
C GLU A 3 -42.56 0.08 19.63
N ASN A 4 -42.74 -1.22 19.89
CA ASN A 4 -43.27 -2.16 18.92
C ASN A 4 -44.77 -1.86 18.77
N ALA A 5 -45.11 -1.00 17.82
CA ALA A 5 -46.48 -0.77 17.40
C ALA A 5 -47.04 -2.07 16.80
N GLU A 6 -47.94 -2.73 17.53
CA GLU A 6 -48.78 -3.80 17.00
C GLU A 6 -49.61 -3.24 15.84
N ILE A 7 -49.28 -3.66 14.63
CA ILE A 7 -50.05 -3.31 13.43
C ILE A 7 -51.36 -4.13 13.48
N PRO A 8 -52.53 -3.47 13.57
CA PRO A 8 -53.79 -4.19 13.61
C PRO A 8 -53.98 -4.97 12.31
N HIS A 9 -54.18 -6.28 12.42
CA HIS A 9 -54.50 -7.16 11.28
C HIS A 9 -55.85 -6.74 10.66
N LYS A 10 -55.79 -5.81 9.71
CA LYS A 10 -56.93 -5.37 8.91
C LYS A 10 -57.41 -6.57 8.10
N LYS A 11 -58.55 -7.17 8.47
CA LYS A 11 -59.20 -8.24 7.68
C LYS A 11 -59.24 -7.81 6.22
N THR A 12 -58.51 -8.52 5.38
CA THR A 12 -58.29 -8.13 3.99
C THR A 12 -59.59 -8.31 3.20
N LYS A 13 -59.91 -7.34 2.35
CA LYS A 13 -61.13 -7.37 1.49
C LYS A 13 -61.26 -8.67 0.68
N LYS A 14 -60.13 -9.35 0.41
CA LYS A 14 -60.05 -10.67 -0.25
C LYS A 14 -60.87 -11.74 0.46
N SER A 15 -60.84 -11.78 1.79
CA SER A 15 -61.57 -12.77 2.58
C SER A 15 -63.09 -12.59 2.44
N ILE A 16 -63.56 -11.35 2.34
CA ILE A 16 -64.98 -11.04 2.20
C ILE A 16 -65.47 -11.40 0.80
N THR A 17 -64.73 -11.05 -0.26
CA THR A 17 -65.12 -11.35 -1.65
C THR A 17 -65.25 -12.85 -1.90
N ILE A 18 -64.31 -13.66 -1.39
CA ILE A 18 -64.35 -15.13 -1.53
C ILE A 18 -65.56 -15.73 -0.81
N TRP A 19 -65.90 -15.21 0.38
CA TRP A 19 -67.08 -15.64 1.12
C TRP A 19 -68.38 -15.31 0.39
N VAL A 20 -68.48 -14.11 -0.19
CA VAL A 20 -69.66 -13.70 -0.97
C VAL A 20 -69.81 -14.56 -2.24
N LEU A 21 -68.73 -14.78 -2.99
CA LEU A 21 -68.75 -15.64 -4.20
C LEU A 21 -69.13 -17.09 -3.87
N SER A 22 -68.61 -17.62 -2.75
CA SER A 22 -68.96 -18.95 -2.25
C SER A 22 -70.44 -19.04 -1.87
N ALA A 23 -70.97 -18.05 -1.16
CA ALA A 23 -72.38 -18.00 -0.77
C ALA A 23 -73.31 -17.95 -1.99
N ILE A 24 -73.01 -17.11 -2.99
CA ILE A 24 -73.78 -17.02 -4.24
C ILE A 24 -73.72 -18.34 -5.01
N SER A 25 -72.54 -18.98 -5.08
CA SER A 25 -72.38 -20.28 -5.74
C SER A 25 -73.19 -21.37 -5.06
N LEU A 26 -73.20 -21.42 -3.72
CA LEU A 26 -73.99 -22.39 -2.95
C LEU A 26 -75.49 -22.20 -3.16
N VAL A 27 -75.97 -20.95 -3.16
CA VAL A 27 -77.38 -20.64 -3.45
C VAL A 27 -77.75 -21.09 -4.86
N TYR A 28 -76.90 -20.80 -5.86
CA TYR A 28 -77.12 -21.21 -7.24
C TYR A 28 -77.16 -22.74 -7.39
N ILE A 29 -76.22 -23.46 -6.78
CA ILE A 29 -76.22 -24.93 -6.76
C ILE A 29 -77.52 -25.47 -6.12
N GLY A 30 -78.00 -24.84 -5.04
CA GLY A 30 -79.28 -25.18 -4.42
C GLY A 30 -80.47 -24.97 -5.36
N ILE A 31 -80.49 -23.88 -6.12
CA ILE A 31 -81.53 -23.61 -7.14
C ILE A 31 -81.49 -24.67 -8.24
N VAL A 32 -80.30 -24.99 -8.78
CA VAL A 32 -80.13 -26.04 -9.80
C VAL A 32 -80.60 -27.40 -9.27
N TYR A 33 -80.27 -27.74 -8.03
CA TYR A 33 -80.72 -28.97 -7.40
C TYR A 33 -82.26 -29.04 -7.31
N LEU A 34 -82.91 -27.95 -6.91
CA LEU A 34 -84.37 -27.86 -6.88
C LEU A 34 -84.98 -28.00 -8.29
N LEU A 35 -84.39 -27.36 -9.29
CA LEU A 35 -84.85 -27.47 -10.68
C LEU A 35 -84.73 -28.90 -11.23
N ILE A 36 -83.65 -29.62 -10.90
CA ILE A 36 -83.48 -31.02 -11.32
C ILE A 36 -84.51 -31.92 -10.63
N LYS A 37 -84.88 -31.65 -9.38
CA LYS A 37 -85.88 -32.43 -8.64
C LYS A 37 -87.28 -32.34 -9.27
N GLU A 38 -87.60 -31.22 -9.92
CA GLU A 38 -88.87 -31.02 -10.65
C GLU A 38 -88.87 -31.68 -12.04
N THR A 39 -87.75 -32.28 -12.49
CA THR A 39 -87.71 -33.01 -13.77
C THR A 39 -88.23 -34.43 -13.65
N GLU A 40 -88.72 -35.00 -14.75
CA GLU A 40 -89.30 -36.35 -14.79
C GLU A 40 -88.30 -37.41 -14.29
N THR A 41 -88.76 -38.27 -13.37
CA THR A 41 -87.95 -39.37 -12.82
C THR A 41 -87.82 -40.51 -13.81
N CYS A 42 -86.64 -41.09 -13.88
CA CYS A 42 -86.37 -42.27 -14.69
C CYS A 42 -87.14 -43.49 -14.14
N ALA A 43 -88.04 -44.06 -14.94
CA ALA A 43 -88.77 -45.27 -14.55
C ALA A 43 -87.90 -46.53 -14.80
N GLY A 44 -87.84 -47.43 -13.81
CA GLY A 44 -87.29 -48.78 -13.98
C GLY A 44 -85.81 -49.00 -13.60
N THR A 45 -85.15 -48.05 -12.93
CA THR A 45 -83.78 -48.21 -12.43
C THR A 45 -83.75 -48.70 -10.97
N ALA A 46 -82.89 -49.66 -10.64
CA ALA A 46 -82.69 -50.10 -9.27
C ALA A 46 -81.97 -48.99 -8.48
N ILE A 47 -82.71 -48.27 -7.63
CA ILE A 47 -82.19 -47.11 -6.90
C ILE A 47 -81.15 -47.59 -5.87
N SER A 48 -79.93 -47.07 -5.97
CA SER A 48 -78.89 -47.31 -4.98
C SER A 48 -79.21 -46.66 -3.62
N ALA A 49 -78.87 -47.33 -2.52
CA ALA A 49 -79.02 -46.79 -1.16
C ALA A 49 -78.12 -45.57 -0.85
N ASN A 50 -77.12 -45.29 -1.67
CA ASN A 50 -76.25 -44.12 -1.50
C ASN A 50 -76.96 -42.87 -2.04
N TRP A 51 -77.13 -41.82 -1.23
CA TRP A 51 -77.90 -40.63 -1.60
C TRP A 51 -77.47 -40.00 -2.94
N PHE A 52 -76.16 -39.88 -3.18
CA PHE A 52 -75.63 -39.30 -4.41
C PHE A 52 -75.92 -40.22 -5.60
N LYS A 53 -75.59 -41.51 -5.49
CA LYS A 53 -75.80 -42.48 -6.56
C LYS A 53 -77.30 -42.67 -6.87
N GLY A 54 -78.14 -42.71 -5.84
CA GLY A 54 -79.59 -42.77 -5.97
C GLY A 54 -80.16 -41.52 -6.67
N PHE A 55 -79.65 -40.33 -6.39
CA PHE A 55 -80.01 -39.11 -7.13
C PHE A 55 -79.62 -39.22 -8.62
N TRP A 56 -78.41 -39.69 -8.93
CA TRP A 56 -77.98 -39.90 -10.32
C TRP A 56 -78.84 -40.94 -11.04
N ASP A 57 -79.07 -42.10 -10.41
CA ASP A 57 -79.87 -43.19 -10.99
C ASP A 57 -81.35 -42.78 -11.21
N GLN A 58 -81.87 -41.88 -10.37
CA GLN A 58 -83.27 -41.43 -10.40
C GLN A 58 -83.54 -40.28 -11.38
N TYR A 59 -82.64 -39.30 -11.51
CA TYR A 59 -82.89 -38.08 -12.30
C TYR A 59 -82.04 -37.99 -13.58
N LEU A 60 -80.91 -38.70 -13.65
CA LEU A 60 -79.93 -38.53 -14.72
C LEU A 60 -79.64 -39.83 -15.49
N GLY A 61 -79.97 -41.00 -14.93
CA GLY A 61 -79.62 -42.31 -15.47
C GLY A 61 -80.32 -42.73 -16.77
N CYS A 62 -81.47 -42.12 -17.10
CA CYS A 62 -82.24 -42.42 -18.31
C CYS A 62 -81.99 -41.46 -19.48
N ARG A 63 -81.22 -40.39 -19.27
CA ARG A 63 -80.94 -39.41 -20.32
C ARG A 63 -79.82 -39.88 -21.24
N SER A 64 -79.89 -39.49 -22.51
CA SER A 64 -78.78 -39.74 -23.43
C SER A 64 -77.52 -39.00 -22.96
N VAL A 65 -76.35 -39.54 -23.28
CA VAL A 65 -75.05 -38.95 -22.88
C VAL A 65 -74.91 -37.50 -23.35
N ASN A 66 -75.50 -37.15 -24.51
CA ASN A 66 -75.46 -35.80 -25.05
C ASN A 66 -76.31 -34.82 -24.23
N GLU A 67 -77.55 -35.19 -23.89
CA GLU A 67 -78.46 -34.34 -23.09
C GLU A 67 -77.98 -34.16 -21.64
N LEU A 68 -77.32 -35.19 -21.10
CA LEU A 68 -76.66 -35.09 -19.81
C LEU A 68 -75.52 -34.07 -19.84
N GLY A 69 -74.71 -34.10 -20.90
CA GLY A 69 -73.64 -33.14 -21.16
C GLY A 69 -74.17 -31.70 -21.22
N ASP A 70 -75.23 -31.46 -22.00
CA ASP A 70 -75.81 -30.12 -22.16
C ASP A 70 -76.39 -29.58 -20.85
N THR A 71 -77.06 -30.44 -20.06
CA THR A 71 -77.64 -30.06 -18.77
C THR A 71 -76.55 -29.69 -17.75
N LEU A 72 -75.48 -30.49 -17.67
CA LEU A 72 -74.35 -30.24 -16.77
C LEU A 72 -73.54 -29.02 -17.23
N ALA A 73 -73.31 -28.85 -18.53
CA ALA A 73 -72.62 -27.69 -19.08
C ALA A 73 -73.39 -26.40 -18.78
N GLY A 74 -74.72 -26.41 -18.97
CA GLY A 74 -75.58 -25.28 -18.62
C GLY A 74 -75.57 -24.96 -17.12
N ALA A 75 -75.54 -25.98 -16.27
CA ALA A 75 -75.46 -25.80 -14.81
C ALA A 75 -74.11 -25.22 -14.37
N PHE A 76 -72.98 -25.73 -14.88
CA PHE A 76 -71.65 -25.31 -14.44
C PHE A 76 -71.14 -24.01 -15.08
N ALA A 77 -71.63 -23.64 -16.27
CA ALA A 77 -71.12 -22.46 -16.99
C ALA A 77 -71.26 -21.13 -16.20
N PRO A 78 -72.41 -20.81 -15.56
CA PRO A 78 -72.54 -19.58 -14.77
C PRO A 78 -71.65 -19.56 -13.53
N VAL A 79 -71.46 -20.71 -12.87
CA VAL A 79 -70.57 -20.83 -11.71
C VAL A 79 -69.12 -20.58 -12.13
N ALA A 80 -68.66 -21.22 -13.21
CA ALA A 80 -67.31 -21.02 -13.73
C ALA A 80 -67.07 -19.55 -14.12
N PHE A 81 -68.04 -18.91 -14.77
CA PHE A 81 -67.95 -17.51 -15.16
C PHE A 81 -67.88 -16.56 -13.95
N LEU A 82 -68.67 -16.82 -12.91
CA LEU A 82 -68.66 -16.03 -11.67
C LEU A 82 -67.30 -16.11 -10.96
N TRP A 83 -66.70 -17.30 -10.90
CA TRP A 83 -65.36 -17.47 -10.35
C TRP A 83 -64.27 -16.80 -11.19
N LEU A 84 -64.38 -16.84 -12.52
CA LEU A 84 -63.48 -16.14 -13.43
C LEU A 84 -63.53 -14.62 -13.22
N MET A 85 -64.72 -14.03 -13.15
CA MET A 85 -64.90 -12.60 -12.87
C MET A 85 -64.35 -12.22 -11.50
N GLY A 86 -64.60 -13.05 -10.48
CA GLY A 86 -64.05 -12.87 -9.14
C GLY A 86 -62.52 -12.84 -9.14
N ALA A 87 -61.89 -13.76 -9.86
CA ALA A 87 -60.43 -13.82 -9.99
C ALA A 87 -59.86 -12.56 -10.66
N VAL A 88 -60.45 -12.09 -11.77
CA VAL A 88 -60.02 -10.86 -12.45
C VAL A 88 -60.16 -9.64 -11.55
N PHE A 89 -61.25 -9.56 -10.78
CA PHE A 89 -61.46 -8.45 -9.85
C PHE A 89 -60.42 -8.44 -8.72
N ILE A 90 -60.12 -9.61 -8.14
CA ILE A 90 -59.07 -9.73 -7.11
C ILE A 90 -57.70 -9.35 -7.70
N GLN A 91 -57.36 -9.84 -8.88
CA GLN A 91 -56.10 -9.52 -9.56
C GLN A 91 -55.96 -8.02 -9.86
N SER A 92 -57.04 -7.36 -10.30
CA SER A 92 -57.01 -5.91 -10.57
C SER A 92 -56.76 -5.07 -9.31
N GLN A 93 -57.28 -5.49 -8.15
CA GLN A 93 -57.01 -4.81 -6.88
C GLN A 93 -55.57 -4.99 -6.43
N GLU A 94 -54.99 -6.18 -6.63
CA GLU A 94 -53.58 -6.45 -6.32
C GLU A 94 -52.66 -5.58 -7.17
N LEU A 95 -52.93 -5.45 -8.48
CA LEU A 95 -52.14 -4.60 -9.37
C LEU A 95 -52.22 -3.13 -8.99
N LYS A 96 -53.38 -2.65 -8.50
CA LYS A 96 -53.50 -1.26 -8.03
C LYS A 96 -52.67 -1.02 -6.77
N ALA A 97 -52.77 -1.92 -5.78
CA ALA A 97 -51.98 -1.82 -4.56
C ALA A 97 -50.47 -1.89 -4.83
N GLN A 98 -50.05 -2.77 -5.75
CA GLN A 98 -48.64 -2.85 -6.17
C GLN A 98 -48.13 -1.56 -6.83
N ARG A 99 -48.98 -0.82 -7.57
CA ARG A 99 -48.58 0.47 -8.16
C ARG A 99 -48.36 1.54 -7.09
N GLU A 100 -49.24 1.60 -6.10
CA GLU A 100 -49.10 2.53 -4.97
C GLU A 100 -47.81 2.23 -4.18
N GLU A 101 -47.52 0.96 -3.89
CA GLU A 101 -46.26 0.55 -3.24
C GLU A 101 -45.01 0.86 -4.08
N LEU A 102 -45.09 0.71 -5.41
CA LEU A 102 -43.98 1.05 -6.31
C LEU A 102 -43.71 2.55 -6.34
N ASP A 103 -44.75 3.39 -6.32
CA ASP A 103 -44.59 4.85 -6.30
C ASP A 103 -43.94 5.31 -4.98
N GLU A 104 -44.40 4.79 -3.83
CA GLU A 104 -43.76 5.05 -2.53
C GLU A 104 -42.29 4.57 -2.51
N THR A 105 -42.02 3.40 -3.08
CA THR A 105 -40.66 2.86 -3.17
C THR A 105 -39.75 3.76 -4.02
N GLN A 106 -40.26 4.32 -5.12
CA GLN A 106 -39.51 5.26 -5.96
C GLN A 106 -39.16 6.54 -5.20
N GLU A 107 -40.06 7.07 -4.38
CA GLU A 107 -39.79 8.26 -3.56
C GLU A 107 -38.70 7.99 -2.52
N VAL A 108 -38.78 6.85 -1.83
CA VAL A 108 -37.76 6.43 -0.86
C VAL A 108 -36.40 6.26 -1.55
N MET A 109 -36.35 5.62 -2.72
CA MET A 109 -35.11 5.47 -3.49
C MET A 109 -34.52 6.82 -3.90
N ARG A 110 -35.35 7.78 -4.35
CA ARG A 110 -34.89 9.14 -4.68
C ARG A 110 -34.32 9.87 -3.47
N ALA A 111 -34.96 9.74 -2.31
CA ALA A 111 -34.45 10.31 -1.06
C ALA A 111 -33.11 9.69 -0.66
N GLN A 112 -32.97 8.37 -0.76
CA GLN A 112 -31.72 7.65 -0.48
C GLN A 112 -30.60 8.06 -1.44
N LEU A 113 -30.89 8.22 -2.73
CA LEU A 113 -29.92 8.73 -3.71
C LEU A 113 -29.41 10.13 -3.34
N LYS A 114 -30.30 11.03 -2.90
CA LYS A 114 -29.91 12.38 -2.49
C LYS A 114 -28.96 12.35 -1.28
N VAL A 115 -29.26 11.53 -0.27
CA VAL A 115 -28.38 11.36 0.91
C VAL A 115 -27.05 10.75 0.50
N SER A 116 -27.05 9.75 -0.37
CA SER A 116 -25.82 9.12 -0.86
C SER A 116 -24.92 10.12 -1.61
N LEU A 117 -25.50 10.98 -2.45
CA LEU A 117 -24.75 12.04 -3.14
C LEU A 117 -24.11 13.03 -2.16
N GLN A 118 -24.83 13.42 -1.12
CA GLN A 118 -24.30 14.31 -0.06
C GLN A 118 -23.15 13.63 0.70
N GLN A 119 -23.29 12.36 1.07
CA GLN A 119 -22.22 11.59 1.73
C GLN A 119 -20.97 11.47 0.85
N VAL A 120 -21.13 11.28 -0.47
CA VAL A 120 -19.99 11.24 -1.40
C VAL A 120 -19.27 12.59 -1.45
N GLU A 121 -20.01 13.70 -1.44
CA GLU A 121 -19.43 15.04 -1.41
C GLU A 121 -18.64 15.31 -0.12
N GLU A 122 -19.22 14.97 1.03
CA GLU A 122 -18.54 15.06 2.33
C GLU A 122 -17.31 14.16 2.39
N THR A 123 -17.39 12.94 1.86
CA THR A 123 -16.25 12.01 1.79
C THR A 123 -15.13 12.56 0.92
N LYS A 124 -15.45 13.23 -0.19
CA LYS A 124 -14.46 13.89 -1.05
C LYS A 124 -13.78 15.05 -0.30
N ALA A 125 -14.55 15.88 0.39
CA ALA A 125 -14.01 16.98 1.20
C ALA A 125 -13.09 16.46 2.32
N SER A 126 -13.52 15.42 3.03
CA SER A 126 -12.72 14.74 4.06
C SER A 126 -11.43 14.14 3.50
N THR A 127 -11.50 13.48 2.34
CA THR A 127 -10.31 12.92 1.66
C THR A 127 -9.30 14.00 1.29
N GLN A 128 -9.75 15.18 0.84
CA GLN A 128 -8.87 16.31 0.55
C GLN A 128 -8.17 16.83 1.80
N LEU A 129 -8.87 16.88 2.93
CA LEU A 129 -8.27 17.26 4.22
C LEU A 129 -7.22 16.24 4.67
N PHE A 130 -7.53 14.94 4.58
CA PHE A 130 -6.55 13.89 4.89
C PHE A 130 -5.31 13.99 4.01
N LYS A 131 -5.47 14.22 2.70
CA LYS A 131 -4.33 14.40 1.79
C LYS A 131 -3.45 15.57 2.23
N LYS A 132 -4.03 16.71 2.59
CA LYS A 132 -3.28 17.87 3.10
C LYS A 132 -2.56 17.56 4.42
N GLN A 133 -3.20 16.82 5.32
CA GLN A 133 -2.57 16.40 6.58
C GLN A 133 -1.38 15.47 6.33
N THR A 134 -1.52 14.49 5.43
CA THR A 134 -0.42 13.59 5.04
C THR A 134 0.74 14.37 4.42
N GLU A 135 0.46 15.32 3.51
CA GLU A 135 1.50 16.18 2.92
C GLU A 135 2.25 17.01 3.97
N ILE A 136 1.55 17.54 4.98
CA ILE A 136 2.18 18.26 6.10
C ILE A 136 3.05 17.33 6.94
N LEU A 137 2.54 16.16 7.31
CA LEU A 137 3.28 15.17 8.10
C LEU A 137 4.53 14.67 7.38
N GLU A 138 4.44 14.39 6.07
CA GLU A 138 5.59 14.01 5.26
C GLU A 138 6.64 15.12 5.23
N LYS A 139 6.21 16.38 5.08
CA LYS A 139 7.11 17.52 5.10
C LYS A 139 7.78 17.71 6.46
N GLU A 140 7.04 17.58 7.56
CA GLU A 140 7.60 17.65 8.91
C GLU A 140 8.59 16.51 9.18
N GLN A 141 8.27 15.28 8.75
CA GLN A 141 9.17 14.15 8.89
C GLN A 141 10.48 14.40 8.14
N ARG A 142 10.41 14.85 6.88
CA ARG A 142 11.61 15.21 6.10
C ARG A 142 12.44 16.29 6.78
N LEU A 143 11.80 17.31 7.37
CA LEU A 143 12.52 18.36 8.10
C LEU A 143 13.19 17.83 9.37
N ARG A 144 12.56 16.88 10.08
CA ARG A 144 13.17 16.22 11.25
C ARG A 144 14.37 15.37 10.83
N ASP A 145 14.20 14.54 9.80
CA ASP A 145 15.25 13.67 9.28
C ASP A 145 16.46 14.51 8.80
N GLN A 146 16.20 15.63 8.11
CA GLN A 146 17.24 16.60 7.71
C GLN A 146 17.96 17.20 8.92
N LYS A 147 17.22 17.65 9.93
CA LYS A 147 17.81 18.23 11.13
C LYS A 147 18.66 17.20 11.90
N GLU A 148 18.20 15.96 11.98
CA GLU A 148 18.95 14.87 12.59
C GLU A 148 20.22 14.56 11.80
N ALA A 149 20.14 14.50 10.47
CA ALA A 149 21.31 14.32 9.60
C ALA A 149 22.33 15.45 9.79
N ASP A 150 21.88 16.71 9.84
CA ASP A 150 22.75 17.87 10.08
C ASP A 150 23.47 17.76 11.44
N LEU A 151 22.76 17.34 12.51
CA LEU A 151 23.35 17.13 13.84
C LEU A 151 24.37 15.98 13.84
N VAL A 152 24.06 14.88 13.15
CA VAL A 152 24.96 13.73 13.02
C VAL A 152 26.22 14.12 12.24
N PHE A 153 26.08 14.91 11.16
CA PHE A 153 27.19 15.42 10.37
C PHE A 153 28.11 16.30 11.22
N ASP A 154 27.56 17.25 11.96
CA ASP A 154 28.34 18.13 12.86
C ASP A 154 29.08 17.33 13.95
N ALA A 155 28.41 16.35 14.57
CA ALA A 155 29.04 15.49 15.57
C ALA A 155 30.20 14.67 14.98
N LYS A 156 30.07 14.16 13.74
CA LYS A 156 31.15 13.46 13.04
C LYS A 156 32.32 14.39 12.72
N LEU A 157 32.02 15.62 12.28
CA LEU A 157 33.03 16.63 11.98
C LEU A 157 33.81 17.03 13.24
N GLU A 158 33.12 17.21 14.37
CA GLU A 158 33.74 17.48 15.66
C GLU A 158 34.62 16.32 16.12
N ASN A 159 34.18 15.08 15.94
CA ASN A 159 34.96 13.89 16.27
C ASN A 159 36.22 13.78 15.40
N LEU A 160 36.11 14.03 14.08
CA LEU A 160 37.27 14.10 13.20
C LEU A 160 38.25 15.19 13.66
N PHE A 161 37.74 16.37 14.01
CA PHE A 161 38.55 17.48 14.48
C PHE A 161 39.28 17.16 15.80
N LYS A 162 38.58 16.58 16.78
CA LYS A 162 39.17 16.11 18.04
C LYS A 162 40.26 15.07 17.81
N PHE A 163 40.00 14.09 16.94
CA PHE A 163 40.98 13.08 16.56
C PHE A 163 42.24 13.73 15.95
N CYS A 164 42.05 14.64 15.00
CA CYS A 164 43.13 15.39 14.35
C CYS A 164 43.97 16.25 15.31
N ASN A 165 43.35 16.87 16.32
CA ASN A 165 44.07 17.65 17.33
C ASN A 165 44.83 16.78 18.35
N ASN A 166 44.41 15.54 18.57
CA ASN A 166 45.08 14.59 19.47
C ASN A 166 46.28 13.88 18.83
N ILE A 167 46.39 13.90 17.50
CA ILE A 167 47.57 13.39 16.81
C ILE A 167 48.74 14.34 17.05
N SER A 168 49.72 13.89 17.83
CA SER A 168 50.86 14.68 18.28
C SER A 168 51.82 15.07 17.14
N LYS A 169 51.95 14.21 16.13
CA LYS A 169 52.54 14.52 14.82
C LYS A 169 51.94 13.62 13.76
N LEU A 170 51.57 14.20 12.63
CA LEU A 170 51.36 13.45 11.39
C LEU A 170 52.59 13.69 10.53
N ASN A 171 53.62 12.86 10.66
CA ASN A 171 54.77 12.95 9.76
C ASN A 171 54.51 12.04 8.56
N VAL A 172 54.27 12.63 7.40
CA VAL A 172 54.47 11.89 6.13
C VAL A 172 55.93 12.11 5.78
N ILE A 173 56.76 11.09 5.96
CA ILE A 173 58.20 11.16 5.64
C ILE A 173 58.39 10.51 4.27
N TRP A 174 58.98 11.25 3.34
CA TRP A 174 59.48 10.73 2.07
C TRP A 174 61.00 10.55 2.19
N LEU A 175 61.51 9.36 1.85
CA LEU A 175 62.93 9.04 1.84
C LEU A 175 63.35 8.70 0.42
N LYS A 176 64.46 9.28 -0.05
CA LYS A 176 65.14 8.91 -1.29
C LYS A 176 66.30 7.99 -0.96
N ALA A 177 66.24 6.71 -1.36
CA ALA A 177 67.36 5.80 -1.20
C ALA A 177 68.41 6.07 -2.29
N SER A 178 69.49 6.76 -1.94
CA SER A 178 70.69 6.84 -2.78
C SER A 178 71.42 5.49 -2.76
N LYS A 179 71.97 5.07 -3.91
CA LYS A 179 72.68 3.78 -4.08
C LYS A 179 73.90 3.62 -3.16
N ASP A 180 74.42 4.71 -2.58
CA ASP A 180 75.74 4.70 -1.95
C ASP A 180 75.75 4.67 -0.41
N HIS A 181 74.65 4.95 0.31
CA HIS A 181 74.65 4.90 1.79
C HIS A 181 73.30 4.46 2.40
N THR A 182 73.30 3.28 3.06
CA THR A 182 72.23 2.75 3.92
C THR A 182 72.28 3.35 5.33
N SER A 183 72.25 4.67 5.44
CA SER A 183 71.93 5.32 6.71
C SER A 183 70.56 5.98 6.61
N ILE A 184 69.61 5.52 7.42
CA ILE A 184 68.36 6.25 7.68
C ILE A 184 68.75 7.50 8.47
N GLN A 185 69.23 8.52 7.76
CA GLN A 185 69.21 9.87 8.26
C GLN A 185 67.85 10.43 7.88
N THR A 186 67.17 11.06 8.84
CA THR A 186 66.07 11.98 8.56
C THR A 186 66.71 13.12 7.75
N LEU A 187 66.82 12.92 6.45
CA LEU A 187 67.54 13.84 5.57
C LEU A 187 66.72 15.12 5.48
N HIS A 188 67.27 16.18 6.06
CA HIS A 188 67.06 17.56 5.61
C HIS A 188 67.63 17.75 4.19
N SER A 189 67.29 16.86 3.24
CA SER A 189 67.57 17.09 1.83
C SER A 189 66.38 17.79 1.21
N ASP A 190 66.66 18.71 0.28
CA ASP A 190 65.70 19.57 -0.44
C ASP A 190 64.55 18.82 -1.13
N ASP A 191 64.66 17.49 -1.25
CA ASP A 191 63.65 16.62 -1.88
C ASP A 191 62.64 16.00 -0.89
N SER A 192 62.77 16.19 0.43
CA SER A 192 61.85 15.60 1.42
C SER A 192 60.63 16.49 1.71
N PHE A 193 59.44 16.05 1.27
CA PHE A 193 58.18 16.71 1.64
C PHE A 193 57.65 16.13 2.94
N VAL A 194 57.83 16.88 4.03
CA VAL A 194 57.21 16.55 5.32
C VAL A 194 55.86 17.25 5.41
N PHE A 195 54.80 16.46 5.58
CA PHE A 195 53.51 17.02 5.98
C PHE A 195 53.67 17.53 7.41
N PHE A 196 53.85 18.83 7.60
CA PHE A 196 53.96 19.39 8.94
C PHE A 196 52.57 19.59 9.53
N TRP A 197 52.19 18.68 10.40
CA TRP A 197 51.04 18.90 11.27
C TRP A 197 51.41 19.96 12.33
N PRO A 198 50.66 21.07 12.43
CA PRO A 198 50.99 22.10 13.41
C PRO A 198 50.85 21.54 14.83
N ARG A 199 51.92 21.67 15.61
CA ARG A 199 51.99 21.19 17.01
C ARG A 199 50.97 21.86 17.94
N LYS A 200 50.37 22.98 17.52
CA LYS A 200 49.36 23.74 18.27
C LYS A 200 47.91 23.35 17.93
N GLY A 201 47.70 22.28 17.17
CA GLY A 201 46.38 21.92 16.66
C GLY A 201 45.86 22.94 15.64
N PHE A 202 44.62 22.76 15.19
CA PHE A 202 43.98 23.67 14.24
C PHE A 202 42.98 24.58 14.96
N PRO A 203 42.81 25.84 14.51
CA PRO A 203 41.83 26.76 15.10
C PRO A 203 40.39 26.32 14.84
N SER A 204 40.13 25.71 13.68
CA SER A 204 38.80 25.27 13.27
C SER A 204 38.86 24.04 12.35
N ALA A 205 37.72 23.34 12.21
CA ALA A 205 37.59 22.21 11.28
C ALA A 205 37.79 22.62 9.81
N ASP A 206 37.44 23.87 9.46
CA ASP A 206 37.67 24.42 8.12
C ASP A 206 39.17 24.61 7.86
N ASP A 207 39.91 25.15 8.82
CA ASP A 207 41.37 25.28 8.72
C ASP A 207 42.07 23.92 8.60
N LEU A 208 41.61 22.94 9.38
CA LEU A 208 42.06 21.55 9.28
C LEU A 208 41.87 21.00 7.87
N LEU A 209 40.67 21.12 7.31
CA LEU A 209 40.35 20.56 5.99
C LEU A 209 41.07 21.30 4.87
N LYS A 210 41.23 22.63 4.96
CA LYS A 210 42.05 23.42 4.04
C LYS A 210 43.51 22.97 4.04
N GLN A 211 44.08 22.73 5.21
CA GLN A 211 45.47 22.25 5.32
C GLN A 211 45.61 20.82 4.80
N ILE A 212 44.67 19.92 5.09
CA ILE A 212 44.64 18.56 4.53
C ILE A 212 44.61 18.63 3.01
N ASN A 213 43.70 19.42 2.43
CA ASN A 213 43.55 19.53 0.99
C ASN A 213 44.80 20.11 0.31
N LYS A 214 45.34 21.21 0.85
CA LYS A 214 46.57 21.83 0.33
C LYS A 214 47.73 20.85 0.37
N GLY A 215 47.91 20.16 1.49
CA GLY A 215 49.00 19.20 1.61
C GLY A 215 48.81 17.97 0.70
N LEU A 216 47.58 17.50 0.49
CA LEU A 216 47.30 16.41 -0.46
C LEU A 216 47.61 16.80 -1.90
N LEU A 217 47.22 18.01 -2.32
CA LEU A 217 47.54 18.52 -3.66
C LEU A 217 49.05 18.57 -3.89
N ASN A 218 49.80 19.10 -2.93
CA ASN A 218 51.26 19.14 -3.01
C ASN A 218 51.88 17.73 -3.12
N VAL A 219 51.35 16.75 -2.39
CA VAL A 219 51.83 15.36 -2.46
C VAL A 219 51.52 14.71 -3.80
N LEU A 220 50.33 14.94 -4.36
CA LEU A 220 49.95 14.39 -5.67
C LEU A 220 50.84 14.93 -6.79
N GLU A 221 51.05 16.25 -6.80
CA GLU A 221 51.93 16.93 -7.77
C GLU A 221 53.37 16.42 -7.69
N ALA A 222 53.87 16.19 -6.45
CA ALA A 222 55.19 15.59 -6.24
C ALA A 222 55.25 14.12 -6.70
N VAL A 223 54.21 13.32 -6.47
CA VAL A 223 54.19 11.90 -6.86
C VAL A 223 54.19 11.70 -8.38
N GLU A 224 53.54 12.59 -9.13
CA GLU A 224 53.49 12.51 -10.61
C GLU A 224 54.81 12.86 -11.28
N THR A 225 55.63 13.70 -10.65
CA THR A 225 56.85 14.27 -11.26
C THR A 225 58.11 13.44 -11.02
N ILE A 226 58.09 12.47 -10.10
CA ILE A 226 59.29 11.75 -9.66
C ILE A 226 59.42 10.37 -10.34
N PRO A 227 60.58 10.02 -10.92
CA PRO A 227 60.82 8.73 -11.57
C PRO A 227 60.77 7.54 -10.59
N LEU A 228 60.27 6.40 -11.07
CA LEU A 228 59.93 5.19 -10.31
C LEU A 228 61.11 4.43 -9.66
N GLU A 229 62.34 4.89 -9.83
CA GLU A 229 63.56 4.19 -9.38
C GLU A 229 63.92 4.42 -7.91
N ASP A 230 63.31 5.42 -7.25
CA ASP A 230 63.55 5.74 -5.84
C ASP A 230 62.70 4.87 -4.88
N GLU A 231 63.31 4.33 -3.81
CA GLU A 231 62.58 3.58 -2.78
C GLU A 231 61.64 4.48 -2.00
N PHE A 232 60.34 4.29 -2.19
CA PHE A 232 59.32 5.07 -1.50
C PHE A 232 58.94 4.41 -0.17
N GLN A 233 59.27 5.08 0.94
CA GLN A 233 58.74 4.74 2.26
C GLN A 233 57.71 5.77 2.69
N TRP A 234 56.56 5.29 3.13
CA TRP A 234 55.54 6.09 3.81
C TRP A 234 55.30 5.41 5.13
N GLU A 235 55.59 6.10 6.21
CA GLU A 235 55.24 5.67 7.55
C GLU A 235 54.32 6.71 8.18
N TRP A 236 53.10 6.28 8.51
CA TRP A 236 52.38 6.95 9.57
C TRP A 236 53.10 6.60 10.86
N GLU A 237 53.31 7.57 11.74
CA GLU A 237 53.87 7.31 13.08
C GLU A 237 53.08 6.19 13.80
N SER A 238 51.79 6.06 13.47
CA SER A 238 50.90 4.99 13.89
C SER A 238 50.03 4.50 12.72
N PRO A 239 50.21 3.26 12.21
CA PRO A 239 49.35 2.68 11.17
C PRO A 239 47.87 2.58 11.57
N SER A 240 47.56 2.50 12.87
CA SER A 240 46.18 2.52 13.35
C SER A 240 45.54 3.89 13.17
N ASP A 241 46.29 4.98 13.34
CA ASP A 241 45.76 6.34 13.23
C ASP A 241 45.38 6.67 11.79
N ALA A 242 46.17 6.19 10.82
CA ALA A 242 45.87 6.26 9.39
C ALA A 242 44.50 5.65 9.06
N LYS A 243 44.25 4.46 9.62
CA LYS A 243 43.03 3.70 9.38
C LYS A 243 41.83 4.39 10.04
N ILE A 244 41.99 4.89 11.26
CA ILE A 244 40.94 5.62 11.98
C ILE A 244 40.61 6.94 11.26
N PHE A 245 41.62 7.67 10.79
CA PHE A 245 41.43 8.89 10.00
C PHE A 245 40.64 8.65 8.71
N LEU A 246 41.06 7.64 7.92
CA LEU A 246 40.37 7.24 6.70
C LEU A 246 38.92 6.81 6.97
N GLU A 247 38.68 6.17 8.10
CA GLU A 247 37.35 5.75 8.51
C GLU A 247 36.46 6.94 8.88
N HIS A 248 36.98 7.94 9.59
CA HIS A 248 36.25 9.17 9.86
C HIS A 248 35.90 9.94 8.57
N LEU A 249 36.85 10.03 7.63
CA LEU A 249 36.59 10.62 6.32
C LEU A 249 35.54 9.82 5.52
N ARG A 250 35.61 8.49 5.57
CA ARG A 250 34.62 7.61 4.93
C ARG A 250 33.22 7.86 5.48
N LEU A 251 33.08 7.91 6.80
CA LEU A 251 31.79 8.12 7.48
C LEU A 251 31.16 9.49 7.22
N LEU A 252 31.97 10.49 6.86
CA LEU A 252 31.51 11.81 6.42
C LEU A 252 31.11 11.81 4.92
N CYS A 253 31.62 10.88 4.12
CA CYS A 253 31.30 10.77 2.69
C CYS A 253 30.07 9.90 2.40
N GLU A 254 29.86 8.83 3.18
CA GLU A 254 28.87 7.77 2.86
C GLU A 254 27.46 8.00 3.47
N GLU A 255 27.04 9.25 3.72
CA GLU A 255 25.75 9.49 4.38
C GLU A 255 24.53 9.16 3.49
N PRO A 256 23.56 8.37 4.01
CA PRO A 256 22.39 7.93 3.26
C PRO A 256 21.21 8.93 3.29
N VAL A 257 21.28 10.00 4.08
CA VAL A 257 20.17 10.95 4.29
C VAL A 257 20.49 12.28 3.62
N PRO A 258 19.53 12.92 2.90
CA PRO A 258 19.74 14.24 2.34
C PRO A 258 19.93 15.27 3.47
N LEU A 259 21.08 15.94 3.45
CA LEU A 259 21.37 17.07 4.33
C LEU A 259 20.45 18.26 3.98
N SER A 260 20.32 19.21 4.89
CA SER A 260 19.68 20.47 4.53
C SER A 260 20.51 21.22 3.47
N ALA A 261 19.87 22.08 2.67
CA ALA A 261 20.56 22.82 1.60
C ALA A 261 21.77 23.63 2.11
N ALA A 262 21.69 24.19 3.33
CA ALA A 262 22.82 24.89 3.96
C ALA A 262 24.00 23.95 4.25
N TYR A 263 23.71 22.72 4.69
CA TYR A 263 24.71 21.70 4.96
C TYR A 263 25.25 21.04 3.69
N GLU A 264 24.46 20.94 2.63
CA GLU A 264 24.98 20.54 1.31
C GLU A 264 26.00 21.55 0.80
N VAL A 265 25.75 22.86 0.94
CA VAL A 265 26.72 23.91 0.59
C VAL A 265 27.97 23.78 1.47
N LYS A 266 27.82 23.61 2.79
CA LYS A 266 28.93 23.39 3.72
C LYS A 266 29.75 22.16 3.32
N ARG A 267 29.09 21.02 3.07
CA ARG A 267 29.72 19.76 2.64
C ARG A 267 30.45 19.92 1.32
N ASN A 268 29.85 20.58 0.33
CA ASN A 268 30.48 20.77 -0.99
C ASN A 268 31.64 21.77 -0.94
N ALA A 269 31.60 22.76 -0.03
CA ALA A 269 32.72 23.66 0.22
C ALA A 269 33.89 22.93 0.91
N LEU A 270 33.60 21.88 1.66
CA LEU A 270 34.62 21.06 2.30
C LEU A 270 35.08 19.97 1.32
N PRO A 271 36.38 19.88 0.97
CA PRO A 271 36.89 18.89 0.02
C PRO A 271 36.96 17.47 0.64
N ILE A 272 36.07 17.09 1.56
CA ILE A 272 36.11 15.83 2.33
C ILE A 272 36.08 14.63 1.38
N GLY A 273 35.17 14.64 0.40
CA GLY A 273 35.07 13.58 -0.61
C GLY A 273 36.35 13.45 -1.42
N TYR A 274 36.84 14.58 -1.94
CA TYR A 274 38.09 14.64 -2.68
C TYR A 274 39.28 14.12 -1.85
N CYS A 275 39.44 14.60 -0.62
CA CYS A 275 40.47 14.16 0.32
C CYS A 275 40.39 12.66 0.59
N TYR A 276 39.19 12.12 0.84
CA TYR A 276 38.98 10.69 1.08
C TYR A 276 39.43 9.83 -0.11
N TYR A 277 38.97 10.15 -1.32
CA TYR A 277 39.31 9.39 -2.52
C TYR A 277 40.81 9.50 -2.85
N GLN A 278 41.38 10.70 -2.76
CA GLN A 278 42.81 10.92 -3.00
C GLN A 278 43.68 10.14 -2.01
N LEU A 279 43.36 10.18 -0.71
CA LEU A 279 44.07 9.39 0.29
C LEU A 279 43.92 7.87 0.07
N LYS A 280 42.74 7.42 -0.35
CA LYS A 280 42.49 6.02 -0.67
C LYS A 280 43.30 5.55 -1.89
N GLU A 281 43.33 6.37 -2.94
CA GLU A 281 44.11 6.11 -4.15
C GLU A 281 45.60 6.09 -3.86
N LEU A 282 46.09 7.09 -3.14
CA LEU A 282 47.46 7.19 -2.68
C LEU A 282 47.87 5.95 -1.86
N ASN A 283 47.06 5.55 -0.87
CA ASN A 283 47.28 4.33 -0.09
C ASN A 283 47.30 3.05 -0.97
N SER A 284 46.48 2.98 -2.02
CA SER A 284 46.47 1.88 -2.99
C SER A 284 47.76 1.84 -3.83
N LEU A 285 48.18 2.97 -4.39
CA LEU A 285 49.41 3.11 -5.17
C LEU A 285 50.64 2.74 -4.34
N MET A 286 50.66 3.20 -3.09
CA MET A 286 51.69 2.90 -2.09
C MET A 286 51.83 1.41 -1.81
N ARG A 287 50.71 0.73 -1.53
CA ARG A 287 50.71 -0.73 -1.30
C ARG A 287 51.22 -1.51 -2.50
N LYS A 288 50.91 -1.06 -3.73
CA LYS A 288 51.42 -1.66 -4.97
C LYS A 288 52.94 -1.47 -5.11
N LYS A 289 53.47 -0.26 -4.88
CA LYS A 289 54.91 0.02 -4.96
C LYS A 289 55.72 -0.74 -3.91
N ASN A 290 55.26 -0.79 -2.65
CA ASN A 290 55.94 -1.50 -1.56
C ASN A 290 56.01 -3.03 -1.80
N LYS A 291 54.96 -3.63 -2.39
CA LYS A 291 55.02 -5.04 -2.84
C LYS A 291 56.10 -5.28 -3.91
N ARG A 292 56.28 -4.35 -4.85
CA ARG A 292 57.30 -4.47 -5.92
C ARG A 292 58.72 -4.38 -5.35
N SER A 293 59.00 -3.43 -4.44
CA SER A 293 60.31 -3.32 -3.75
C SER A 293 60.67 -4.62 -3.02
N LYS A 294 59.75 -5.22 -2.25
CA LYS A 294 59.99 -6.52 -1.57
C LYS A 294 60.25 -7.69 -2.52
N THR A 295 59.86 -7.58 -3.79
CA THR A 295 60.06 -8.64 -4.80
C THR A 295 61.44 -8.52 -5.46
N ILE A 296 62.06 -7.34 -5.44
CA ILE A 296 63.44 -7.12 -5.89
C ILE A 296 64.38 -7.52 -4.76
N LYS A 297 64.53 -8.83 -4.49
CA LYS A 297 65.66 -9.32 -3.69
C LYS A 297 66.91 -9.15 -4.53
N MET A 298 67.83 -8.28 -4.10
CA MET A 298 69.14 -8.17 -4.75
C MET A 298 69.83 -9.55 -4.79
N PRO A 299 70.42 -9.93 -5.93
CA PRO A 299 71.22 -11.14 -6.00
C PRO A 299 72.31 -11.05 -4.94
N LYS A 300 72.46 -12.11 -4.12
CA LYS A 300 73.60 -12.22 -3.21
C LYS A 300 74.86 -12.21 -4.06
N ILE A 301 75.55 -11.08 -4.11
CA ILE A 301 76.89 -11.01 -4.67
C ILE A 301 77.76 -11.87 -3.77
N LYS A 302 78.13 -13.06 -4.24
CA LYS A 302 79.19 -13.85 -3.61
C LYS A 302 80.47 -13.08 -3.86
N LEU A 303 81.05 -12.54 -2.80
CA LEU A 303 82.43 -12.07 -2.81
C LEU A 303 83.31 -13.32 -2.81
N ASP A 304 83.81 -13.68 -3.99
CA ASP A 304 84.92 -14.63 -4.09
C ASP A 304 86.17 -13.91 -3.57
N HIS A 305 86.61 -14.29 -2.37
CA HIS A 305 87.90 -13.87 -1.85
C HIS A 305 89.01 -14.71 -2.51
N PRO A 306 90.07 -14.08 -3.03
CA PRO A 306 91.25 -14.78 -3.55
C PRO A 306 92.08 -15.45 -2.46
#